data_AF-A0AAW0N4R7-F1
#
_entry.id   AF-A0AAW0N4R7-F1
#
_cell.length_a   1.000
_cell.length_b   1.000
_cell.length_c   1.000
_cell.angle_alpha   90.00
_cell.angle_beta   90.00
_cell.angle_gamma   90.00
#
_symmetry.space_group_name_H-M   'P 1'
#
loop_
_entity.id
_entity.type
_entity.pdbx_description
1 polymer ?
#
loop_
_entity_poly.entity_id
_entity_poly.type
_entity_poly.pdbx_seq_one_letter_code
_entity_poly.pdbx_strand_id
1 'polypeptide(L)'
;MLGKLTTAKPKVYYLHFYQQVKLVNFIRRQIHQSRCYGCEQRFENRQAVLQHLSTEGHVMKLPQMSIWNQPQYYFPTYENDALLCTLSDSDDDDDEDADGVPVIAEDISNLRALKQTSVLNQLLRTEAPAAEHI
;
A
#
# COMPACT_ATOMS: atom_id res chain seq x y z
N MET A 1 -44.73 -14.00 16.88
CA MET A 1 -44.73 -13.03 15.77
C MET A 1 -43.37 -12.34 15.71
N LEU A 2 -42.77 -12.41 14.52
CA LEU A 2 -41.58 -11.73 13.97
C LEU A 2 -40.49 -11.24 14.94
N GLY A 3 -39.39 -12.01 15.00
CA GLY A 3 -38.08 -11.50 15.37
C GLY A 3 -37.64 -10.41 14.39
N LYS A 4 -37.25 -9.26 14.92
CA LYS A 4 -36.79 -8.11 14.14
C LYS A 4 -35.47 -8.48 13.46
N LEU A 5 -35.50 -8.69 12.15
CA LEU A 5 -34.30 -8.76 11.31
C LEU A 5 -33.70 -7.36 11.27
N THR A 6 -32.70 -7.08 12.10
CA THR A 6 -31.93 -5.84 11.97
C THR A 6 -30.98 -6.01 10.80
N THR A 7 -31.37 -5.54 9.61
CA THR A 7 -30.48 -5.45 8.46
C THR A 7 -29.40 -4.41 8.76
N ALA A 8 -28.21 -4.87 9.13
CA ALA A 8 -27.04 -4.00 9.22
C ALA A 8 -26.77 -3.39 7.84
N LYS A 9 -26.76 -2.06 7.75
CA LYS A 9 -26.37 -1.38 6.51
C LYS A 9 -24.89 -1.72 6.23
N PRO A 10 -24.52 -2.12 5.01
CA PRO A 10 -23.13 -2.37 4.67
C PRO A 10 -22.33 -1.08 4.90
N LYS A 11 -21.28 -1.18 5.71
CA LYS A 11 -20.37 -0.06 5.95
C LYS A 11 -19.54 0.10 4.68
N VAL A 12 -19.85 1.11 3.88
CA VAL A 12 -19.06 1.48 2.70
C VAL A 12 -17.83 2.20 3.22
N TYR A 13 -16.66 1.62 3.02
CA TYR A 13 -15.39 2.24 3.37
C TYR A 13 -14.95 3.08 2.18
N TYR A 14 -14.93 4.41 2.33
CA TYR A 14 -14.22 5.26 1.40
C TYR A 14 -12.74 5.17 1.77
N LEU A 15 -11.92 4.63 0.87
CA LEU A 15 -10.50 4.41 1.09
C LEU A 15 -9.74 5.25 0.08
N HIS A 16 -8.90 6.17 0.57
CA HIS A 16 -7.97 6.88 -0.31
C HIS A 16 -6.96 5.91 -0.92
N PHE A 17 -6.32 6.31 -2.02
CA PHE A 17 -5.41 5.47 -2.81
C PHE A 17 -4.44 4.64 -1.94
N TYR A 18 -3.70 5.30 -1.03
CA TYR A 18 -2.74 4.60 -0.18
C TYR A 18 -3.37 3.64 0.82
N GLN A 19 -4.59 3.92 1.31
CA GLN A 19 -5.30 2.99 2.17
C GLN A 19 -5.73 1.74 1.39
N GLN A 20 -6.14 1.90 0.13
CA GLN A 20 -6.42 0.77 -0.77
C GLN A 20 -5.15 -0.09 -0.96
N VAL A 21 -4.01 0.54 -1.27
CA VAL A 21 -2.72 -0.15 -1.42
C VAL A 21 -2.37 -0.94 -0.16
N LYS A 22 -2.42 -0.31 1.02
CA LYS A 22 -2.11 -0.95 2.30
C LYS A 22 -3.04 -2.13 2.59
N LEU A 23 -4.34 -1.98 2.34
CA LEU A 23 -5.32 -3.05 2.55
C LEU A 23 -5.06 -4.26 1.63
N VAL A 24 -4.84 -4.01 0.34
CA VAL A 24 -4.55 -5.06 -0.66
C VAL A 24 -3.26 -5.80 -0.28
N ASN A 25 -2.21 -5.07 0.05
CA ASN A 25 -0.95 -5.67 0.50
C ASN A 25 -1.11 -6.46 1.79
N PHE A 26 -1.87 -5.95 2.77
CA PHE A 26 -2.15 -6.70 3.99
C PHE A 26 -2.84 -8.04 3.70
N ILE A 27 -3.95 -8.03 2.95
CA ILE A 27 -4.71 -9.25 2.62
C ILE A 27 -3.81 -10.25 1.89
N ARG A 28 -3.09 -9.77 0.87
CA ARG A 28 -2.18 -10.61 0.07
C ARG A 28 -1.07 -11.20 0.91
N ARG A 29 -0.48 -10.44 1.83
CA ARG A 29 0.55 -10.93 2.74
C ARG A 29 0.01 -11.99 3.70
N GLN A 30 -1.19 -11.81 4.28
CA GLN A 30 -1.79 -12.83 5.15
C GLN A 30 -1.99 -14.15 4.38
N ILE A 31 -2.57 -14.08 3.18
CA ILE A 31 -2.80 -15.27 2.35
C ILE A 31 -1.46 -15.91 1.91
N HIS A 32 -0.45 -15.11 1.57
CA HIS A 32 0.89 -15.61 1.24
C HIS A 32 1.54 -16.35 2.42
N GLN A 33 1.28 -15.91 3.65
CA GLN A 33 1.75 -16.54 4.89
C GLN A 33 0.86 -17.69 5.38
N SER A 34 -0.05 -18.19 4.54
CA SER A 34 -1.06 -19.19 4.88
C SER A 34 -1.86 -18.85 6.15
N ARG A 35 -2.24 -17.58 6.32
CA ARG A 35 -2.96 -17.06 7.49
C ARG A 35 -4.26 -16.37 7.09
N CYS A 36 -5.34 -16.61 7.83
CA CYS A 36 -6.59 -15.88 7.65
C CYS A 36 -6.46 -14.45 8.18
N TYR A 37 -6.88 -13.45 7.41
CA TYR A 37 -6.88 -12.05 7.86
C TYR A 37 -8.03 -11.68 8.81
N GLY A 38 -9.08 -12.52 8.90
CA GLY A 38 -10.27 -12.25 9.73
C GLY A 38 -10.20 -12.83 11.14
N CYS A 39 -9.57 -14.00 11.31
CA CYS A 39 -9.43 -14.68 12.60
C CYS A 39 -7.99 -15.06 12.96
N GLU A 40 -7.02 -14.75 12.09
CA GLU A 40 -5.59 -14.97 12.31
C GLU A 40 -5.12 -16.43 12.38
N GLN A 41 -6.01 -17.40 12.15
CA GLN A 41 -5.68 -18.81 12.11
C GLN A 41 -4.70 -19.11 10.97
N ARG A 42 -3.74 -20.03 11.24
CA ARG A 42 -2.77 -20.53 10.25
C ARG A 42 -3.24 -21.83 9.62
N PHE A 43 -2.85 -22.02 8.38
CA PHE A 43 -3.20 -23.16 7.53
C PHE A 43 -1.94 -23.71 6.86
N GLU A 44 -2.05 -24.93 6.35
CA GLU A 44 -0.95 -25.62 5.66
C GLU A 44 -0.57 -24.94 4.33
N ASN A 45 -1.55 -24.40 3.60
CA ASN A 45 -1.34 -23.83 2.28
C ASN A 45 -2.39 -22.76 1.96
N ARG A 46 -2.16 -22.05 0.84
CA ARG A 46 -3.05 -21.00 0.33
C ARG A 46 -4.48 -21.49 0.10
N GLN A 47 -4.66 -22.66 -0.50
CA GLN A 47 -5.98 -23.23 -0.80
C GLN A 47 -6.81 -23.41 0.47
N ALA A 48 -6.19 -23.93 1.55
CA ALA A 48 -6.84 -24.10 2.84
C ALA A 48 -7.29 -22.75 3.44
N VAL A 49 -6.49 -21.68 3.31
CA VAL A 49 -6.90 -20.32 3.72
C VAL A 49 -8.13 -19.86 2.92
N LEU A 50 -8.11 -20.00 1.60
CA LEU A 50 -9.20 -19.54 0.73
C LEU A 50 -10.51 -20.30 1.02
N GLN A 51 -10.42 -21.61 1.23
CA GLN A 51 -11.56 -22.43 1.64
C GLN A 51 -12.12 -21.93 2.97
N HIS A 52 -11.27 -21.76 3.98
CA HIS A 52 -11.67 -21.24 5.29
C HIS A 52 -12.34 -19.85 5.20
N LEU A 53 -11.78 -18.93 4.41
CA LEU A 53 -12.35 -17.61 4.22
C LEU A 53 -13.79 -17.69 3.70
N SER A 54 -14.02 -18.59 2.75
CA SER A 54 -15.35 -18.81 2.16
C SER A 54 -16.30 -19.50 3.13
N THR A 55 -15.87 -20.53 3.87
CA THR A 55 -16.76 -21.30 4.75
C THR A 55 -17.18 -20.52 5.99
N GLU A 56 -16.26 -19.75 6.57
CA GLU A 56 -16.52 -18.96 7.78
C GLU A 56 -17.06 -17.55 7.47
N GLY A 57 -17.24 -17.21 6.19
CA GLY A 57 -17.72 -15.88 5.77
C GLY A 57 -16.74 -14.74 6.10
N HIS A 58 -15.46 -15.04 6.30
CA HIS A 58 -14.43 -14.04 6.59
C HIS A 58 -14.07 -13.17 5.38
N VAL A 59 -14.50 -13.54 4.16
CA VAL A 59 -14.30 -12.72 2.94
C VAL A 59 -14.78 -11.27 3.11
N MET A 60 -15.88 -11.07 3.84
CA MET A 60 -16.50 -9.76 4.05
C MET A 60 -16.16 -9.14 5.42
N LYS A 61 -15.32 -9.82 6.22
CA LYS A 61 -14.99 -9.41 7.58
C LYS A 61 -13.60 -8.79 7.62
N LEU A 62 -13.50 -7.55 7.18
CA LEU A 62 -12.25 -6.81 7.25
C LEU A 62 -11.86 -6.53 8.72
N PRO A 63 -10.59 -6.70 9.09
CA PRO A 63 -10.10 -6.30 10.40
C PRO A 63 -10.14 -4.78 10.59
N GLN A 64 -9.99 -4.33 11.84
CA GLN A 64 -9.94 -2.91 12.17
C GLN A 64 -8.81 -2.21 11.39
N MET A 65 -9.06 -0.95 11.00
CA MET A 65 -8.12 -0.16 10.20
C MET A 65 -6.72 -0.08 10.82
N SER A 66 -6.63 0.00 12.15
CA SER A 66 -5.36 0.00 12.89
C SER A 66 -4.50 -1.25 12.66
N ILE A 67 -5.07 -2.37 12.20
CA ILE A 67 -4.33 -3.62 11.96
C ILE A 67 -3.60 -3.58 10.61
N TRP A 68 -4.25 -3.02 9.58
CA TRP A 68 -3.75 -3.05 8.20
C TRP A 68 -3.27 -1.70 7.66
N ASN A 69 -3.71 -0.57 8.24
CA ASN A 69 -3.19 0.76 7.89
C ASN A 69 -1.86 1.02 8.62
N GLN A 70 -0.86 0.18 8.35
CA GLN A 70 0.48 0.27 8.92
C GLN A 70 1.51 0.56 7.83
N PRO A 71 2.59 1.32 8.14
CA PRO A 71 3.60 1.70 7.14
C PRO A 71 4.24 0.51 6.41
N GLN A 72 4.38 -0.63 7.07
CA GLN A 72 4.93 -1.85 6.45
C GLN A 72 4.16 -2.36 5.22
N TYR A 73 2.92 -1.90 5.01
CA TYR A 73 2.08 -2.30 3.87
C TYR A 73 2.12 -1.30 2.71
N TYR A 74 2.95 -0.25 2.79
CA TYR A 74 3.33 0.55 1.62
C TYR A 74 4.14 -0.27 0.62
N PHE A 75 4.96 -1.19 1.11
CA PHE A 75 5.77 -2.06 0.25
C PHE A 75 4.89 -3.16 -0.37
N PRO A 76 4.92 -3.33 -1.70
CA PRO A 76 4.21 -4.41 -2.37
C PRO A 76 4.55 -5.78 -1.79
N THR A 77 3.54 -6.63 -1.63
CA THR A 77 3.76 -8.02 -1.19
C THR A 77 4.50 -8.83 -2.24
N TYR A 78 4.31 -8.50 -3.52
CA TYR A 78 4.90 -9.19 -4.65
C TYR A 78 5.68 -8.20 -5.52
N GLU A 79 6.73 -8.68 -6.17
CA GLU A 79 7.47 -7.90 -7.15
C GLU A 79 6.61 -7.70 -8.42
N ASN A 80 6.72 -6.52 -9.05
CA ASN A 80 6.00 -6.17 -10.29
C ASN A 80 4.47 -6.36 -10.19
N ASP A 81 3.89 -5.84 -9.11
CA ASP A 81 2.50 -6.10 -8.76
C ASP A 81 1.48 -5.31 -9.60
N ALA A 82 1.13 -5.85 -10.77
CA ALA A 82 0.22 -5.22 -11.72
C ALA A 82 -1.17 -4.91 -11.14
N LEU A 83 -1.61 -5.60 -10.08
CA LEU A 83 -2.90 -5.31 -9.43
C LEU A 83 -2.90 -3.91 -8.82
N LEU A 84 -1.78 -3.49 -8.20
CA LEU A 84 -1.69 -2.18 -7.55
C LEU A 84 -1.80 -1.03 -8.57
N CYS A 85 -1.43 -1.28 -9.84
CA CYS A 85 -1.57 -0.32 -10.93
C CYS A 85 -3.03 -0.11 -11.39
N THR A 86 -3.96 -0.97 -10.97
CA THR A 86 -5.38 -0.90 -11.35
C THR A 86 -6.28 -0.29 -10.28
N LEU A 87 -5.71 0.09 -9.13
CA LEU A 87 -6.45 0.72 -8.04
C LEU A 87 -6.89 2.13 -8.46
N SER A 88 -8.08 2.53 -8.02
CA SER A 88 -8.67 3.82 -8.40
C SER A 88 -8.05 4.96 -7.58
N ASP A 89 -7.45 5.91 -8.27
CA ASP A 89 -7.31 7.30 -7.81
C ASP A 89 -8.69 7.95 -7.93
N SER A 90 -9.57 7.68 -6.97
CA SER A 90 -10.70 8.58 -6.77
C SER A 90 -10.13 9.79 -6.03
N ASP A 91 -9.66 10.75 -6.81
CA ASP A 91 -9.27 12.11 -6.39
C ASP A 91 -10.50 12.81 -5.80
N ASP A 92 -10.83 12.51 -4.54
CA ASP A 92 -11.44 13.52 -3.69
C ASP A 92 -10.28 14.22 -2.97
N ASP A 93 -9.78 15.25 -3.66
CA ASP A 93 -8.66 16.14 -3.31
C ASP A 93 -8.91 17.02 -2.06
N ASP A 94 -9.62 16.54 -1.03
CA ASP A 94 -10.04 17.38 0.11
C ASP A 94 -9.63 16.85 1.49
N ASP A 95 -8.57 16.05 1.61
CA ASP A 95 -7.96 15.73 2.91
C ASP A 95 -6.41 15.75 2.83
N GLU A 96 -5.85 16.95 2.69
CA GLU A 96 -4.50 17.23 3.22
C GLU A 96 -4.52 16.89 4.73
N ASP A 97 -3.62 16.02 5.21
CA ASP A 97 -3.40 15.63 6.64
C ASP A 97 -4.07 14.34 7.23
N ALA A 98 -4.47 13.33 6.45
CA ALA A 98 -5.14 12.16 7.05
C ALA A 98 -4.24 11.05 7.66
N ASP A 99 -2.94 10.96 7.35
CA ASP A 99 -2.05 9.94 7.92
C ASP A 99 -0.87 10.65 8.58
N GLY A 100 -0.96 10.90 9.90
CA GLY A 100 0.03 11.57 10.74
C GLY A 100 1.39 10.86 10.84
N VAL A 101 1.84 10.22 9.77
CA VAL A 101 3.20 9.74 9.55
C VAL A 101 4.04 10.98 9.22
N PRO A 102 4.92 11.44 10.12
CA PRO A 102 5.80 12.54 9.80
C PRO A 102 6.68 12.15 8.62
N VAL A 103 6.47 12.78 7.47
CA VAL A 103 7.40 12.70 6.35
C VAL A 103 8.64 13.48 6.76
N ILE A 104 9.66 12.75 7.22
CA ILE A 104 10.97 13.34 7.51
C ILE A 104 11.63 13.57 6.16
N ALA A 105 11.51 14.80 5.64
CA ALA A 105 12.28 15.21 4.47
C ALA A 105 13.78 15.07 4.79
N GLU A 106 14.56 14.62 3.81
CA GLU A 106 16.02 14.68 3.90
C GLU A 106 16.48 16.14 4.15
N ASP A 107 17.60 16.31 4.85
CA ASP A 107 18.13 17.64 5.17
C ASP A 107 18.41 18.45 3.89
N ILE A 108 17.50 19.40 3.64
CA ILE A 108 17.46 20.27 2.47
C ILE A 108 18.60 21.29 2.49
N SER A 109 19.27 21.47 3.64
CA SER A 109 20.35 22.44 3.83
C SER A 109 21.48 22.26 2.81
N ASN A 110 21.68 21.03 2.33
CA ASN A 110 22.71 20.68 1.36
C ASN A 110 22.20 20.42 -0.06
N LEU A 111 20.97 20.79 -0.42
CA LEU A 111 20.43 20.56 -1.78
C LEU A 111 21.35 21.06 -2.89
N ARG A 112 21.99 22.22 -2.70
CA ARG A 112 22.94 22.75 -3.69
C ARG A 112 24.16 21.85 -3.84
N ALA A 113 24.71 21.36 -2.73
CA ALA A 113 25.86 20.46 -2.75
C ALA A 113 25.47 19.10 -3.37
N LEU A 114 24.34 18.52 -2.95
CA LEU A 114 23.80 17.27 -3.51
C LEU A 114 23.51 17.37 -5.00
N LYS A 115 22.95 18.50 -5.46
CA LYS A 115 22.75 18.76 -6.88
C LYS A 115 24.09 18.81 -7.61
N GLN A 116 25.07 19.54 -7.07
CA GLN A 116 26.39 19.67 -7.69
C GLN A 116 27.16 18.35 -7.78
N THR A 117 27.03 17.47 -6.79
CA THR A 117 27.70 16.16 -6.74
C THR A 117 26.86 15.02 -7.31
N SER A 118 25.63 15.30 -7.75
CA SER A 118 24.73 14.27 -8.30
C SER A 118 25.34 13.57 -9.51
N VAL A 119 25.15 12.25 -9.55
CA VAL A 119 25.52 11.38 -10.68
C VAL A 119 24.98 11.94 -12.01
N LEU A 120 23.78 12.53 -12.01
CA LEU A 120 23.20 13.15 -13.19
C LEU A 120 24.11 14.25 -13.79
N ASN A 121 24.68 15.12 -12.94
CA ASN A 121 25.60 16.16 -13.40
C ASN A 121 26.95 15.60 -13.85
N GLN A 122 27.38 14.45 -13.30
CA GLN A 122 28.58 13.78 -13.78
C GLN A 122 28.38 13.22 -15.18
N LEU A 123 27.25 12.55 -15.42
CA LEU A 123 26.88 11.98 -16.73
C LEU A 123 26.76 13.07 -17.80
N LEU A 124 26.06 14.18 -17.50
CA LEU A 124 25.91 15.32 -18.43
C LEU A 124 27.25 15.98 -18.79
N ARG A 125 28.27 15.90 -17.93
CA ARG A 125 29.61 16.44 -18.21
C ARG A 125 30.45 15.49 -19.06
N THR A 126 30.22 14.19 -18.96
CA THR A 126 30.91 13.19 -19.78
C THR A 126 30.44 13.21 -21.24
N GLU A 127 29.24 13.72 -21.50
CA GLU A 127 28.67 13.88 -22.84
C GLU A 127 29.07 15.19 -23.55
N ALA A 128 29.74 16.12 -22.86
CA ALA A 128 30.22 17.34 -23.49
C ALA A 128 31.49 17.03 -24.31
N PRO A 129 31.50 17.25 -25.63
CA PRO A 129 32.70 17.02 -26.44
C PRO A 129 33.80 17.99 -25.98
N ALA A 130 35.00 17.46 -25.80
CA ALA A 130 36.21 18.25 -25.55
C ALA A 130 36.36 19.26 -26.70
N ALA A 131 36.03 20.53 -26.43
CA ALA A 131 36.17 21.60 -27.40
C ALA A 131 37.63 21.67 -27.86
N GLU A 132 37.77 21.64 -29.18
CA GLU A 132 39.00 21.60 -29.94
C GLU A 132 39.93 22.75 -29.56
N HIS A 133 41.16 22.41 -29.17
CA HIS A 133 42.28 23.35 -29.18
C HIS A 133 42.75 23.50 -30.64
N ILE A 134 42.46 24.66 -31.25
CA ILE A 134 43.23 25.22 -32.36
C ILE A 134 44.14 26.31 -31.78
#